data_AF-A0A522MFP9-F1
#
_entry.id   AF-A0A522MFP9-F1
#
_cell.length_a   1.000
_cell.length_b   1.000
_cell.length_c   1.000
_cell.angle_alpha   90.00
_cell.angle_beta   90.00
_cell.angle_gamma   90.00
#
_symmetry.space_group_name_H-M   'P 1'
#
loop_
_entity.id
_entity.type
_entity.pdbx_description
1 polymer ?
#
loop_
_entity_poly.entity_id
_entity_poly.type
_entity_poly.pdbx_seq_one_letter_code
_entity_poly.pdbx_strand_id
1 'polypeptide(L)'
;MTSEHDDPAPHTHAQLRARLHVVARELNDAIDKGKLREIRKVVDRSHEIVWQAIKELESSPTPNQPLFDDAMALFMDIRWGQRTTKFL
;
A
#
# COMPACT_ATOMS: atom_id res chain seq x y z
N MET A 1 -15.12 30.46 14.71
CA MET A 1 -15.63 29.14 15.14
C MET A 1 -16.41 28.61 13.96
N THR A 2 -16.02 27.61 13.19
CA THR A 2 -15.09 26.49 13.36
C THR A 2 -14.65 26.12 11.95
N SER A 3 -13.33 25.98 11.72
CA SER A 3 -12.82 25.39 10.48
C SER A 3 -13.35 23.96 10.39
N GLU A 4 -14.27 23.72 9.45
CA GLU A 4 -14.62 22.38 9.02
C GLU A 4 -13.32 21.71 8.56
N HIS A 5 -12.81 20.79 9.38
CA HIS A 5 -11.84 19.82 8.91
C HIS A 5 -12.57 19.02 7.83
N ASP A 6 -12.32 19.36 6.57
CA ASP A 6 -12.52 18.47 5.43
C ASP A 6 -11.57 17.28 5.61
N ASP A 7 -11.87 16.41 6.57
CA ASP A 7 -11.26 15.11 6.63
C ASP A 7 -11.74 14.36 5.38
N PRO A 8 -10.83 13.94 4.48
CA PRO A 8 -11.24 13.21 3.30
C PRO A 8 -12.02 11.97 3.73
N ALA A 9 -13.18 11.75 3.10
CA ALA A 9 -14.01 10.59 3.38
C ALA A 9 -13.16 9.30 3.35
N PRO A 10 -13.37 8.37 4.29
CA PRO A 10 -12.56 7.15 4.36
C PRO A 10 -12.66 6.38 3.04
N HIS A 11 -11.52 5.93 2.52
CA HIS A 11 -11.50 5.16 1.29
C HIS A 11 -12.25 3.84 1.47
N THR A 12 -13.02 3.48 0.44
CA THR A 12 -13.64 2.16 0.36
C THR A 12 -12.59 1.06 0.23
N HIS A 13 -12.91 -0.17 0.63
CA HIS A 13 -11.99 -1.31 0.45
C HIS A 13 -11.60 -1.52 -1.02
N ALA A 14 -12.47 -1.18 -1.97
CA ALA A 14 -12.17 -1.28 -3.41
C ALA A 14 -11.09 -0.28 -3.83
N GLN A 15 -11.17 0.96 -3.34
CA GLN A 15 -10.15 1.99 -3.60
C GLN A 15 -8.80 1.61 -2.96
N LEU A 16 -8.83 1.10 -1.73
CA LEU A 16 -7.64 0.59 -1.04
C LEU A 16 -6.99 -0.57 -1.80
N ARG A 17 -7.79 -1.54 -2.26
CA ARG A 17 -7.30 -2.66 -3.07
C ARG A 17 -6.67 -2.19 -4.37
N ALA A 18 -7.28 -1.25 -5.08
CA ALA A 18 -6.73 -0.69 -6.32
C ALA A 18 -5.39 0.03 -6.07
N ARG A 19 -5.29 0.80 -4.99
CA ARG A 19 -4.05 1.49 -4.59
C ARG A 19 -2.92 0.50 -4.27
N LEU A 20 -3.22 -0.56 -3.51
CA LEU A 20 -2.26 -1.62 -3.16
C LEU A 20 -1.78 -2.40 -4.40
N HIS A 21 -2.69 -2.66 -5.34
CA HIS A 21 -2.34 -3.32 -6.62
C HIS A 21 -1.38 -2.48 -7.47
N VAL A 22 -1.56 -1.15 -7.53
CA VAL A 22 -0.61 -0.27 -8.24
C VAL A 22 0.78 -0.37 -7.62
N VAL A 23 0.85 -0.33 -6.28
CA VAL A 23 2.12 -0.45 -5.56
C VAL A 23 2.82 -1.79 -5.80
N ALA A 24 2.08 -2.90 -5.72
CA ALA A 24 2.62 -4.24 -5.98
C ALA A 24 3.23 -4.34 -7.37
N ARG A 25 2.56 -3.78 -8.38
CA ARG A 25 3.06 -3.72 -9.76
C ARG A 25 4.31 -2.86 -9.89
N GLU A 26 4.31 -1.64 -9.34
CA GLU A 26 5.46 -0.74 -9.39
C GLU A 26 6.72 -1.34 -8.74
N LEU A 27 6.54 -2.03 -7.61
CA LEU A 27 7.63 -2.75 -6.93
C LEU A 27 8.20 -3.85 -7.82
N ASN A 28 7.34 -4.71 -8.37
CA ASN A 28 7.77 -5.82 -9.22
C ASN A 28 8.45 -5.32 -10.51
N ASP A 29 7.92 -4.27 -11.14
CA ASP A 29 8.52 -3.64 -12.32
C ASP A 29 9.91 -3.04 -11.99
N ALA A 30 10.08 -2.45 -10.81
CA ALA A 30 11.36 -1.89 -10.37
C ALA A 30 12.40 -2.99 -10.11
N ILE A 31 11.98 -4.11 -9.51
CA ILE A 31 12.83 -5.28 -9.29
C ILE A 31 13.25 -5.90 -10.62
N ASP A 32 12.32 -6.08 -11.55
CA ASP A 32 12.57 -6.66 -12.88
C ASP A 32 13.56 -5.81 -13.71
N LYS A 33 13.54 -4.49 -13.54
CA LYS A 33 14.49 -3.58 -14.19
C LYS A 33 15.88 -3.60 -13.57
N GLY A 34 16.06 -4.20 -12.39
CA GLY A 34 17.37 -4.47 -11.77
C GLY A 34 18.17 -3.23 -11.33
N LYS A 35 17.59 -2.02 -11.36
CA LYS A 35 18.31 -0.79 -10.99
C LYS A 35 18.11 -0.48 -9.51
N LEU A 36 19.13 -0.77 -8.70
CA LEU A 36 19.14 -0.59 -7.24
C LEU A 36 18.64 0.79 -6.77
N ARG A 37 18.96 1.87 -7.50
CA ARG A 37 18.54 3.24 -7.18
C ARG A 37 17.05 3.49 -7.45
N GLU A 38 16.50 2.88 -8.49
CA GLU A 38 15.06 2.96 -8.79
C GLU A 38 14.26 2.13 -7.78
N ILE A 39 14.76 0.95 -7.43
CA ILE A 39 14.18 0.10 -6.38
C ILE A 39 14.07 0.85 -5.05
N ARG A 40 15.15 1.51 -4.58
CA ARG A 40 15.10 2.26 -3.31
C ARG A 40 14.03 3.37 -3.31
N LYS A 41 13.94 4.15 -4.39
CA LYS A 41 12.93 5.21 -4.51
C LYS A 41 11.50 4.67 -4.50
N VAL A 42 11.29 3.54 -5.18
CA VAL A 42 9.99 2.87 -5.22
C VAL A 42 9.67 2.32 -3.83
N VAL A 43 10.61 1.63 -3.17
CA VAL A 43 10.44 1.09 -1.83
C VAL A 43 10.02 2.16 -0.81
N ASP A 44 10.72 3.29 -0.75
CA ASP A 44 10.40 4.36 0.22
C ASP A 44 8.96 4.90 0.00
N ARG A 45 8.60 5.19 -1.25
CA ARG A 45 7.26 5.68 -1.61
C ARG A 45 6.18 4.62 -1.38
N SER A 46 6.43 3.40 -1.81
CA SER A 46 5.52 2.25 -1.68
C SER A 46 5.26 1.93 -0.21
N HIS A 47 6.28 2.04 0.64
CA HIS A 47 6.16 1.79 2.08
C HIS A 47 5.18 2.78 2.75
N GLU A 48 5.30 4.08 2.47
CA GLU A 48 4.36 5.09 3.00
C GLU A 48 2.93 4.84 2.53
N ILE A 49 2.76 4.51 1.24
CA ILE A 49 1.43 4.25 0.66
C ILE A 49 0.76 3.05 1.31
N VAL A 50 1.49 1.93 1.45
CA VAL A 50 0.94 0.70 2.03
C VAL A 50 0.67 0.89 3.53
N TRP A 51 1.56 1.58 4.25
CA TRP A 51 1.34 1.90 5.66
C TRP A 51 0.07 2.73 5.89
N GLN A 52 -0.17 3.72 5.03
CA GLN A 52 -1.41 4.50 5.12
C GLN A 52 -2.65 3.64 4.84
N ALA A 53 -2.59 2.77 3.83
CA ALA A 53 -3.69 1.84 3.53
C ALA A 53 -3.98 0.88 4.69
N ILE A 54 -2.95 0.37 5.38
CA ILE A 54 -3.09 -0.47 6.57
C ILE A 54 -3.85 0.29 7.67
N LYS A 55 -3.45 1.53 7.99
CA LYS A 55 -4.14 2.37 8.99
C LYS A 55 -5.60 2.64 8.63
N GLU A 56 -5.89 2.84 7.35
CA GLU A 56 -7.26 3.04 6.86
C GLU A 56 -8.09 1.75 6.98
N LEU A 57 -7.47 0.58 6.81
CA LEU A 57 -8.12 -0.72 7.05
C LEU A 57 -8.36 -0.97 8.55
N GLU A 58 -7.40 -0.65 9.42
CA GLU A 58 -7.53 -0.80 10.89
C GLU A 58 -8.61 0.10 11.47
N SER A 59 -8.71 1.32 10.97
CA SER A 59 -9.72 2.28 11.42
C SER A 59 -11.07 2.12 10.71
N SER A 60 -11.19 1.17 9.77
CA SER A 60 -12.42 0.93 9.03
C SER A 60 -13.51 0.37 9.94
N PRO A 61 -14.76 0.91 9.91
CA PRO A 61 -15.87 0.38 10.68
C PRO A 61 -16.30 -1.03 10.22
N THR A 62 -15.94 -1.41 9.00
CA THR A 62 -16.11 -2.77 8.47
C THR A 62 -14.72 -3.38 8.23
N PRO A 63 -14.23 -4.23 9.14
CA PRO A 63 -12.92 -4.87 8.98
C PRO A 63 -12.91 -5.79 7.75
N ASN A 64 -11.85 -5.69 6.95
CA ASN A 64 -11.58 -6.61 5.85
C ASN A 64 -10.26 -7.32 6.11
N GLN A 65 -10.33 -8.36 6.95
CA GLN A 65 -9.14 -9.09 7.39
C GLN A 65 -8.30 -9.63 6.21
N PRO A 66 -8.88 -10.23 5.15
CA PRO A 66 -8.08 -10.70 4.02
C PRO A 66 -7.30 -9.57 3.32
N LEU A 67 -7.93 -8.41 3.13
CA LEU A 67 -7.27 -7.26 2.51
C LEU A 67 -6.17 -6.68 3.41
N PHE A 68 -6.40 -6.67 4.72
CA PHE A 68 -5.41 -6.25 5.71
C PHE A 68 -4.19 -7.18 5.71
N ASP A 69 -4.41 -8.50 5.74
CA ASP A 69 -3.33 -9.50 5.71
C ASP A 69 -2.50 -9.40 4.42
N ASP A 70 -3.16 -9.19 3.28
CA ASP A 70 -2.48 -8.98 1.99
C ASP A 70 -1.70 -7.67 1.97
N ALA A 71 -2.24 -6.58 2.53
CA ALA A 71 -1.54 -5.31 2.66
C ALA A 71 -0.29 -5.44 3.56
N MET A 72 -0.40 -6.22 4.65
CA MET A 72 0.71 -6.46 5.55
C MET A 72 1.80 -7.34 4.94
N ALA A 73 1.43 -8.35 4.15
CA ALA A 73 2.39 -9.12 3.38
C ALA A 73 3.14 -8.24 2.36
N LEU A 74 2.41 -7.40 1.61
CA LEU A 74 3.02 -6.46 0.67
C LEU A 74 3.99 -5.49 1.37
N PHE A 75 3.63 -5.00 2.55
CA PHE A 75 4.50 -4.14 3.36
C PHE A 75 5.84 -4.82 3.71
N MET A 76 5.80 -6.10 4.09
CA MET A 76 7.01 -6.87 4.40
C MET A 76 7.85 -7.13 3.14
N ASP A 77 7.22 -7.45 2.01
CA ASP A 77 7.91 -7.63 0.73
C ASP A 77 8.67 -6.35 0.33
N ILE A 78 8.01 -5.18 0.45
CA ILE A 78 8.63 -3.86 0.21
C ILE A 78 9.82 -3.64 1.14
N ARG A 79 9.64 -3.89 2.45
CA ARG A 79 10.69 -3.71 3.47
C ARG A 79 11.94 -4.56 3.16
N TRP A 80 11.75 -5.75 2.61
CA TRP A 80 12.85 -6.66 2.25
C TRP A 80 13.34 -6.48 0.81
N GLY A 81 12.72 -5.58 0.02
CA GLY A 81 13.05 -5.40 -1.39
C GLY A 81 12.78 -6.65 -2.23
N GLN A 82 11.81 -7.46 -1.82
CA GLN A 82 11.45 -8.72 -2.46
C GLN A 82 10.30 -8.54 -3.43
N ARG A 83 10.25 -9.41 -4.44
CA ARG A 83 9.12 -9.48 -5.36
C ARG A 83 7.90 -9.95 -4.58
N THR A 84 6.77 -9.27 -4.76
CA THR A 84 5.52 -9.68 -4.13
C THR A 84 4.70 -10.58 -5.05
N THR A 85 3.97 -11.51 -4.43
CA THR A 85 2.94 -12.34 -5.10
C THR A 85 1.51 -11.86 -4.81
N LYS A 86 1.39 -10.80 -4.00
CA LYS A 86 0.10 -10.23 -3.60
C LYS A 86 -0.39 -9.25 -4.66
N PHE A 87 -1.71 -9.17 -4.80
CA PHE A 87 -2.39 -8.27 -5.75
C PHE A 87 -1.92 -8.45 -7.21
N LEU A 88 -1.61 -9.69 -7.60
CA LEU A 88 -1.30 -10.10 -8.98
C LEU A 88 -2.55 -10.57 -9.73
#